data_AF-A0A8T2UMW3-F1
#
_entry.id   AF-A0A8T2UMW3-F1
#
_cell.length_a   1.000
_cell.length_b   1.000
_cell.length_c   1.000
_cell.angle_alpha   90.00
_cell.angle_beta   90.00
_cell.angle_gamma   90.00
#
_symmetry.space_group_name_H-M   'P 1'
#
loop_
_entity.id
_entity.type
_entity.pdbx_description
1 polymer ?
#
loop_
_entity_poly.entity_id
_entity_poly.type
_entity_poly.pdbx_seq_one_letter_code
_entity_poly.pdbx_strand_id
1 'polypeptide(L)'
;MPRKAGGEWEYVDKVKPLPKGNWTCKCKFCGHVWDGGANRIRAHILGLKGYGVDKCAQAPRNIQEACRKLLAKSSQESGSCSNVNVMYQNEEILENESANVVEDIDASQPCGDSSSLHASQKRKTSQGPLQKAWEAQARDDADKALRRFFFA
;
A
#
# COMPACT_ATOMS: atom_id res chain seq x y z
N MET A 1 -20.82 -17.01 -12.70
CA MET A 1 -21.65 -16.22 -11.77
C MET A 1 -21.16 -14.78 -11.78
N PRO A 2 -22.03 -13.76 -11.90
CA PRO A 2 -21.60 -12.36 -11.80
C PRO A 2 -21.03 -12.11 -10.39
N ARG A 3 -19.86 -11.46 -10.30
CA ARG A 3 -19.29 -11.07 -9.00
C ARG A 3 -20.22 -10.03 -8.36
N LYS A 4 -20.64 -10.27 -7.12
CA LYS A 4 -21.40 -9.30 -6.34
C LYS A 4 -20.60 -7.99 -6.24
N ALA A 5 -21.24 -6.86 -6.50
CA ALA A 5 -20.60 -5.56 -6.33
C ALA A 5 -20.21 -5.39 -4.85
N GLY A 6 -19.00 -4.89 -4.59
CA GLY A 6 -18.55 -4.62 -3.22
C GLY A 6 -19.31 -3.45 -2.58
N GLY A 7 -19.35 -3.41 -1.25
CA GLY A 7 -20.03 -2.35 -0.50
C GLY A 7 -19.49 -0.94 -0.79
N GLU A 8 -18.29 -0.82 -1.35
CA GLU A 8 -17.75 0.49 -1.76
C GLU A 8 -18.59 1.23 -2.82
N TRP A 9 -19.41 0.52 -3.60
CA TRP A 9 -20.25 1.11 -4.64
C TRP A 9 -21.47 1.85 -4.08
N GLU A 10 -21.79 1.69 -2.80
CA GLU A 10 -22.90 2.42 -2.15
C GLU A 10 -22.55 3.91 -1.95
N TYR A 11 -21.25 4.23 -1.90
CA TYR A 11 -20.74 5.57 -1.59
C TYR A 11 -20.49 6.44 -2.83
N VAL A 12 -20.74 5.91 -4.03
CA VAL A 12 -20.52 6.61 -5.30
C VAL A 12 -21.71 6.41 -6.23
N ASP A 13 -21.94 7.40 -7.09
CA ASP A 13 -22.93 7.30 -8.17
C ASP A 13 -22.24 6.96 -9.49
N LYS A 14 -22.83 6.03 -10.24
CA LYS A 14 -22.37 5.64 -11.57
C LYS A 14 -22.94 6.62 -12.60
N VAL A 15 -22.10 7.49 -13.14
CA VAL A 15 -22.51 8.56 -14.06
C VAL A 15 -22.61 8.07 -15.50
N LYS A 16 -21.53 7.49 -16.03
CA LYS A 16 -21.48 6.99 -17.41
C LYS A 16 -20.69 5.68 -17.49
N PRO A 17 -21.12 4.72 -18.34
CA PRO A 17 -20.30 3.55 -18.64
C PRO A 17 -19.14 3.94 -19.57
N LEU A 18 -17.98 3.32 -19.36
CA LEU A 18 -16.81 3.43 -20.24
C LEU A 18 -16.70 2.19 -21.13
N PRO A 19 -16.09 2.30 -22.33
CA PRO A 19 -15.99 1.20 -23.29
C PRO A 19 -15.21 -0.02 -22.76
N LYS A 20 -14.35 0.17 -21.74
CA LYS A 20 -13.56 -0.89 -21.10
C LYS A 20 -14.27 -1.59 -19.94
N GLY A 21 -15.60 -1.43 -19.80
CA GLY A 21 -16.38 -2.02 -18.71
C GLY A 21 -16.23 -1.31 -17.36
N ASN A 22 -15.54 -0.17 -17.33
CA ASN A 22 -15.44 0.70 -16.17
C ASN A 22 -16.59 1.70 -16.12
N TRP A 23 -16.71 2.44 -15.02
CA TRP A 23 -17.69 3.50 -14.85
C TRP A 23 -17.01 4.81 -14.47
N THR A 24 -17.52 5.91 -14.99
CA THR A 24 -17.27 7.21 -14.38
C THR A 24 -18.08 7.28 -13.10
N CYS A 25 -17.37 7.46 -12.00
CA CYS A 25 -17.92 7.50 -10.67
C CYS A 25 -17.94 8.94 -10.18
N LYS A 26 -19.01 9.32 -9.48
CA LYS A 26 -19.12 10.58 -8.74
C LYS A 26 -19.18 10.29 -7.24
N CYS A 27 -18.34 10.94 -6.46
CA CYS A 27 -18.39 10.85 -5.00
C CYS A 27 -19.66 11.49 -4.45
N LYS A 28 -20.37 10.81 -3.55
CA LYS A 28 -21.55 11.36 -2.86
C LYS A 28 -21.21 12.45 -1.83
N PHE A 29 -19.98 12.46 -1.31
CA PHE A 29 -19.56 13.41 -0.27
C PHE A 29 -18.98 14.69 -0.85
N CYS A 30 -17.92 14.58 -1.67
CA CYS A 30 -17.24 15.77 -2.22
C CYS A 30 -17.66 16.12 -3.65
N GLY A 31 -18.49 15.30 -4.31
CA GLY A 31 -18.92 15.55 -5.69
C GLY A 31 -17.84 15.36 -6.77
N HIS A 32 -16.61 15.02 -6.39
CA HIS A 32 -15.51 14.77 -7.34
C HIS A 32 -15.87 13.63 -8.30
N VAL A 33 -15.48 13.77 -9.57
CA VAL A 33 -15.81 12.83 -10.65
C VAL A 33 -14.52 12.26 -11.22
N TRP A 34 -14.43 10.93 -11.31
CA TRP A 34 -13.27 10.23 -11.87
C TRP A 34 -13.68 8.96 -12.60
N ASP A 35 -12.81 8.49 -13.48
CA ASP A 35 -12.99 7.20 -14.16
C ASP A 35 -12.31 6.08 -13.38
N GLY A 36 -13.01 4.97 -13.13
CA GLY A 36 -12.38 3.85 -12.43
C GLY A 36 -13.34 2.80 -11.89
N GLY A 37 -12.81 1.98 -10.98
CA GLY A 37 -13.56 0.96 -10.25
C GLY A 37 -13.26 0.99 -8.76
N ALA A 38 -13.58 -0.11 -8.08
CA ALA A 38 -13.51 -0.28 -6.62
C ALA A 38 -12.23 0.26 -5.96
N ASN A 39 -11.05 -0.03 -6.52
CA ASN A 39 -9.77 0.41 -5.94
C ASN A 39 -9.63 1.93 -5.91
N ARG A 40 -10.08 2.63 -6.96
CA ARG A 40 -10.07 4.10 -7.01
C ARG A 40 -11.11 4.70 -6.06
N ILE A 41 -12.27 4.06 -5.92
CA ILE A 41 -13.29 4.46 -4.95
C ILE A 41 -12.72 4.41 -3.53
N ARG A 42 -12.09 3.29 -3.17
CA ARG A 42 -11.46 3.13 -1.85
C ARG A 42 -10.31 4.11 -1.64
N ALA A 43 -9.47 4.32 -2.65
CA ALA A 43 -8.35 5.26 -2.56
C ALA A 43 -8.81 6.71 -2.38
N HIS A 44 -9.85 7.14 -3.08
CA HIS A 44 -10.45 8.46 -2.91
C HIS A 44 -10.96 8.66 -1.48
N ILE A 45 -11.76 7.72 -0.97
CA ILE A 45 -12.37 7.79 0.37
C ILE A 45 -11.29 7.74 1.48
N LEU A 46 -10.27 6.90 1.33
CA LEU A 46 -9.20 6.71 2.31
C LEU A 46 -8.04 7.73 2.15
N GLY A 47 -8.04 8.54 1.10
CA GLY A 47 -6.94 9.47 0.79
C GLY A 47 -5.62 8.78 0.43
N LEU A 48 -5.66 7.60 -0.19
CA LEU A 48 -4.46 6.85 -0.57
C LEU A 48 -3.79 7.48 -1.79
N LYS A 49 -2.49 7.78 -1.67
CA LYS A 49 -1.65 8.28 -2.77
C LYS A 49 -1.32 7.14 -3.75
N GLY A 50 -1.04 7.49 -5.01
CA GLY A 50 -0.58 6.54 -6.04
C GLY A 50 -1.66 5.89 -6.90
N TYR A 51 -2.94 6.22 -6.69
CA TYR A 51 -4.07 5.66 -7.47
C TYR A 51 -4.61 6.59 -8.57
N GLY A 52 -4.05 7.81 -8.69
CA GLY A 52 -4.46 8.81 -9.68
C GLY A 52 -5.87 9.35 -9.45
N VAL A 53 -6.28 9.47 -8.19
CA VAL A 53 -7.53 10.11 -7.77
C VAL A 53 -7.24 11.03 -6.60
N ASP A 54 -7.96 12.14 -6.54
CA ASP A 54 -7.84 13.08 -5.42
C ASP A 54 -8.39 12.48 -4.13
N LYS A 55 -7.93 12.98 -2.97
CA LYS A 55 -8.45 12.56 -1.66
C LYS A 55 -9.82 13.18 -1.41
N CYS A 56 -10.70 12.45 -0.73
CA CYS A 56 -12.00 12.99 -0.33
C CYS A 56 -11.85 13.90 0.89
N ALA A 57 -12.20 15.18 0.75
CA ALA A 57 -12.17 16.12 1.88
C ALA A 57 -13.36 15.96 2.85
N GLN A 58 -14.45 15.31 2.42
CA GLN A 58 -15.74 15.29 3.14
C GLN A 58 -16.19 13.88 3.55
N ALA A 59 -15.35 12.85 3.39
CA ALA A 59 -15.72 11.49 3.73
C ALA A 59 -15.80 11.29 5.26
N PRO A 60 -16.93 10.85 5.84
CA PRO A 60 -17.05 10.64 7.28
C PRO A 60 -16.24 9.42 7.74
N ARG A 61 -15.74 9.45 8.99
CA ARG A 61 -14.87 8.40 9.56
C ARG A 61 -15.49 6.98 9.47
N ASN A 62 -16.79 6.84 9.73
CA ASN A 62 -17.51 5.56 9.62
C ASN A 62 -17.35 4.89 8.24
N ILE A 63 -17.35 5.70 7.18
CA ILE A 63 -17.26 5.23 5.79
C ILE A 63 -15.82 4.92 5.41
N GLN A 64 -14.87 5.70 5.94
CA GLN A 64 -13.45 5.40 5.82
C GLN A 64 -13.12 4.05 6.48
N GLU A 65 -13.64 3.77 7.67
CA GLU A 65 -13.47 2.49 8.35
C GLU A 65 -14.10 1.32 7.58
N ALA A 66 -15.30 1.51 7.03
CA ALA A 66 -15.94 0.52 6.16
C ALA A 66 -15.05 0.19 4.95
N CYS A 67 -14.52 1.20 4.27
CA CYS A 67 -13.60 1.03 3.14
C CYS A 67 -12.29 0.35 3.56
N ARG A 68 -11.77 0.65 4.75
CA ARG A 68 -10.56 0.02 5.30
C ARG A 68 -10.75 -1.48 5.53
N LYS A 69 -11.90 -1.88 6.09
CA LYS A 69 -12.26 -3.30 6.28
C LYS A 69 -12.34 -4.05 4.94
N LEU A 70 -12.82 -3.39 3.88
CA LEU A 70 -12.88 -3.97 2.53
C LEU A 70 -11.48 -4.17 1.91
N LEU A 71 -10.53 -3.26 2.17
CA LEU A 71 -9.13 -3.43 1.75
C LEU A 71 -8.46 -4.62 2.43
N ALA A 72 -8.63 -4.74 3.76
CA ALA A 72 -8.03 -5.81 4.54
C ALA A 72 -8.48 -7.19 4.05
N LYS A 73 -9.79 -7.36 3.79
CA LYS A 73 -10.34 -8.61 3.23
C LYS A 73 -9.73 -8.97 1.88
N SER A 74 -9.53 -7.99 0.98
CA SER A 74 -8.98 -8.26 -0.35
C SER A 74 -7.50 -8.67 -0.35
N SER A 75 -6.75 -8.36 0.71
CA SER A 75 -5.33 -8.72 0.84
C SER A 75 -5.14 -10.18 1.24
N GLN A 76 -6.14 -10.83 1.86
CA GLN A 76 -6.05 -12.23 2.26
C GLN A 76 -6.36 -13.20 1.10
N GLU A 77 -7.13 -12.76 0.11
CA GLU A 77 -7.54 -13.60 -1.02
C GLU A 77 -6.63 -13.48 -2.25
N SER A 78 -5.72 -12.50 -2.26
CA SER A 78 -4.77 -12.31 -3.36
C SER A 78 -3.35 -12.19 -2.81
N GLY A 79 -2.53 -13.22 -3.03
CA GLY A 79 -1.08 -13.17 -2.85
C GLY A 79 -0.44 -12.22 -3.86
N SER A 80 -0.73 -10.93 -3.76
CA SER A 80 -0.23 -9.88 -4.63
C SER A 80 0.57 -8.87 -3.83
N CYS A 81 1.82 -8.73 -4.24
CA CYS A 81 2.84 -7.86 -3.69
C CYS A 81 2.55 -6.38 -3.98
N SER A 82 1.51 -5.82 -3.36
CA SER A 82 1.36 -4.37 -3.26
C SER A 82 1.81 -3.94 -1.86
N ASN A 83 3.08 -3.56 -1.72
CA ASN A 83 3.59 -2.92 -0.52
C ASN A 83 3.04 -1.48 -0.47
N VAL A 84 1.78 -1.34 -0.08
CA VAL A 84 1.21 -0.06 0.31
C VAL A 84 1.56 0.15 1.77
N ASN A 85 2.64 0.89 2.02
CA ASN A 85 2.88 1.49 3.32
C ASN A 85 1.78 2.53 3.58
N VAL A 86 0.72 2.13 4.27
CA VAL A 86 -0.39 3.01 4.66
C VAL A 86 0.03 3.77 5.92
N MET A 87 0.83 4.82 5.75
CA MET A 87 0.91 5.89 6.75
C MET A 87 -0.25 6.84 6.55
N TYR A 88 -1.23 6.74 7.44
CA TYR A 88 -2.35 7.66 7.55
C TYR A 88 -1.90 8.84 8.41
N GLN A 89 -1.61 9.98 7.79
CA GLN A 89 -1.35 11.23 8.51
C GLN A 89 -2.70 11.82 8.92
N ASN A 90 -3.08 11.61 10.18
CA ASN A 90 -4.02 12.46 10.89
C ASN A 90 -3.23 13.67 11.38
N GLU A 91 -3.41 14.85 10.77
CA GLU A 91 -3.05 16.11 11.42
C GLU A 91 -4.33 16.67 12.06
N GLU A 92 -4.50 16.40 13.36
CA GLU A 92 -5.34 17.24 14.22
C GLU A 92 -4.43 18.38 14.71
N ILE A 93 -4.62 19.55 14.13
CA ILE A 93 -4.03 20.81 14.60
C ILE A 93 -4.82 21.21 15.85
N LEU A 94 -4.13 21.23 17.00
CA LEU A 94 -4.55 21.99 18.17
C LEU A 94 -3.40 22.91 18.54
N GLU A 95 -3.67 24.21 18.42
CA GLU A 95 -2.84 25.31 18.85
C GLU A 95 -2.68 25.27 20.38
N ASN A 96 -1.44 25.39 20.90
CA ASN A 96 -1.19 26.18 22.10
C ASN A 96 0.26 26.69 22.14
N GLU A 97 0.39 27.84 22.79
CA GLU A 97 1.49 28.76 22.73
C GLU A 97 2.49 28.58 23.89
N SER A 98 3.71 29.08 23.67
CA SER A 98 4.61 29.75 24.63
C SER A 98 5.73 28.97 25.32
N ALA A 99 6.96 29.35 24.92
CA ALA A 99 8.22 29.54 25.69
C ALA A 99 8.80 28.30 26.44
N ASN A 100 10.10 27.99 26.44
CA ASN A 100 11.21 28.86 26.81
C ASN A 100 12.58 28.10 26.74
N VAL A 101 13.67 28.81 26.43
CA VAL A 101 15.13 28.69 26.79
C VAL A 101 15.96 27.39 26.53
N VAL A 102 16.98 27.57 25.66
CA VAL A 102 18.46 27.22 25.69
C VAL A 102 18.92 25.80 26.13
N GLU A 103 19.99 25.19 25.61
CA GLU A 103 21.39 25.66 25.57
C GLU A 103 22.27 24.74 24.66
N ASP A 104 23.29 25.32 24.01
CA ASP A 104 24.42 24.67 23.34
C ASP A 104 25.32 23.93 24.34
N ILE A 105 25.97 22.82 23.94
CA ILE A 105 27.36 22.47 24.33
C ILE A 105 27.93 21.37 23.40
N ASP A 106 29.11 21.69 22.88
CA ASP A 106 30.06 20.88 22.12
C ASP A 106 31.01 20.12 23.08
N ALA A 107 31.31 18.84 22.81
CA ALA A 107 32.59 18.16 23.12
C ALA A 107 32.58 16.65 22.79
N SER A 108 33.42 16.27 21.82
CA SER A 108 34.33 15.10 21.73
C SER A 108 33.93 13.67 22.21
N GLN A 109 34.13 12.71 21.28
CA GLN A 109 34.19 11.21 21.34
C GLN A 109 35.00 10.59 22.53
N PRO A 110 35.03 9.24 22.82
CA PRO A 110 34.73 8.06 21.96
C PRO A 110 34.10 6.79 22.63
N CYS A 111 33.49 5.90 21.83
CA CYS A 111 33.42 4.40 21.91
C CYS A 111 32.20 3.94 21.07
N GLY A 112 32.20 2.85 20.31
CA GLY A 112 32.40 1.46 20.70
C GLY A 112 31.19 0.67 20.20
N ASP A 113 31.39 -0.05 19.09
CA ASP A 113 30.65 -1.18 18.50
C ASP A 113 29.11 -1.33 18.66
N SER A 114 28.53 -1.66 17.51
CA SER A 114 27.33 -2.49 17.27
C SER A 114 25.96 -1.81 17.15
N SER A 115 25.48 -1.92 15.91
CA SER A 115 24.11 -2.24 15.48
C SER A 115 23.15 -1.11 15.13
N SER A 116 22.38 -1.39 14.06
CA SER A 116 21.25 -0.62 13.51
C SER A 116 21.58 0.57 12.59
N LEU A 117 21.82 0.26 11.32
CA LEU A 117 21.28 1.09 10.25
C LEU A 117 20.44 0.21 9.33
N HIS A 118 19.13 0.42 9.38
CA HIS A 118 18.18 -0.03 8.37
C HIS A 118 18.44 0.71 7.05
N ALA A 119 19.50 0.32 6.35
CA ALA A 119 19.67 0.61 4.94
C ALA A 119 19.18 -0.61 4.16
N SER A 120 17.89 -0.64 3.83
CA SER A 120 17.36 -1.57 2.83
C SER A 120 17.92 -1.18 1.45
N GLN A 121 19.19 -1.49 1.21
CA GLN A 121 19.76 -1.49 -0.12
C GLN A 121 19.04 -2.58 -0.91
N LYS A 122 17.91 -2.22 -1.56
CA LYS A 122 17.27 -3.08 -2.55
C LYS A 122 18.27 -3.26 -3.69
N ARG A 123 19.03 -4.35 -3.65
CA ARG A 123 19.87 -4.79 -4.77
C ARG A 123 18.97 -4.90 -5.99
N LYS A 124 19.22 -4.03 -6.98
CA LYS A 124 18.52 -4.00 -8.26
C LYS A 124 18.97 -5.21 -9.07
N THR A 125 18.43 -6.39 -8.73
CA THR A 125 18.59 -7.57 -9.58
C THR A 125 17.69 -7.37 -10.81
N SER A 126 18.29 -7.39 -11.99
CA SER A 126 17.65 -7.20 -13.28
C SER A 126 16.72 -8.36 -13.67
N GLN A 127 16.73 -9.44 -12.90
CA GLN A 127 16.02 -10.65 -13.26
C GLN A 127 14.55 -10.57 -12.88
N GLY A 128 13.70 -10.79 -13.89
CA GLY A 128 12.25 -10.84 -13.74
C GLY A 128 11.78 -12.04 -12.91
N PRO A 129 10.51 -12.03 -12.47
CA PRO A 129 9.95 -13.10 -11.63
C PRO A 129 10.08 -14.51 -12.22
N LEU A 130 9.90 -14.64 -13.54
CA LEU A 130 10.00 -15.93 -14.23
C LEU A 130 11.42 -16.49 -14.24
N GLN A 131 12.41 -15.64 -14.51
CA GLN A 131 13.82 -16.03 -14.53
C GLN A 131 14.29 -16.51 -13.14
N LYS A 132 13.83 -15.85 -12.07
CA LYS A 132 14.10 -16.29 -10.70
C LYS A 132 13.47 -17.64 -10.38
N ALA A 133 12.27 -17.92 -10.88
CA ALA A 133 11.62 -19.21 -10.68
C ALA A 133 12.40 -20.35 -11.35
N TRP A 134 12.93 -20.12 -12.56
CA TRP A 134 13.77 -21.10 -13.25
C TRP A 134 15.13 -21.30 -12.56
N GLU A 135 15.77 -20.23 -12.11
CA GLU A 135 17.03 -20.36 -11.35
C GLU A 135 16.81 -21.07 -10.01
N ALA A 136 15.70 -20.81 -9.32
CA ALA A 136 15.36 -21.52 -8.08
C ALA A 136 15.14 -23.02 -8.36
N GLN A 137 14.38 -23.36 -9.41
CA GLN A 137 14.17 -24.74 -9.81
C GLN A 137 15.48 -25.47 -10.15
N ALA A 138 16.37 -24.82 -10.90
CA ALA A 138 17.66 -25.40 -11.27
C ALA A 138 18.56 -25.66 -10.04
N ARG A 139 18.50 -24.80 -9.03
CA ARG A 139 19.22 -24.98 -7.75
C ARG A 139 18.67 -26.17 -6.97
N ASP A 140 17.34 -26.28 -6.85
CA ASP A 140 16.70 -27.41 -6.16
C ASP A 140 17.02 -28.74 -6.83
N ASP A 141 17.04 -28.78 -8.17
CA ASP A 141 17.37 -29.98 -8.93
C ASP A 141 18.84 -30.39 -8.73
N ALA A 142 19.76 -29.42 -8.69
CA ALA A 142 21.17 -29.65 -8.39
C ALA A 142 21.37 -30.19 -6.97
N ASP A 143 20.73 -29.58 -5.96
CA ASP A 143 20.80 -30.02 -4.56
C ASP A 143 20.24 -31.44 -4.40
N LYS A 144 19.15 -31.77 -5.10
CA LYS A 144 18.57 -33.11 -5.11
C LYS A 144 19.50 -34.14 -5.75
N ALA A 145 20.20 -33.78 -6.82
CA ALA A 145 21.20 -34.64 -7.44
C ALA A 145 22.38 -34.87 -6.50
N LEU A 146 22.90 -33.82 -5.85
CA LEU A 146 23.96 -33.94 -4.85
C LEU A 146 23.55 -34.84 -3.68
N ARG A 147 22.32 -34.68 -3.18
CA ARG A 147 21.79 -35.56 -2.12
C ARG A 147 21.79 -37.03 -2.54
N ARG A 148 21.36 -37.33 -3.76
CA ARG A 148 21.38 -38.69 -4.29
C ARG A 148 22.79 -39.24 -4.50
N PHE A 149 23.74 -38.39 -4.85
CA PHE A 149 25.12 -38.81 -5.08
C PHE A 149 25.88 -39.09 -3.79
N PHE A 150 25.69 -38.26 -2.76
CA PHE A 150 26.51 -38.31 -1.55
C PHE A 150 25.83 -38.95 -0.33
N PHE A 151 24.50 -39.07 -0.33
CA PHE A 151 23.74 -39.52 0.84
C PHE A 151 22.68 -40.58 0.50
N ALA A 152 23.02 -41.49 -0.43
CA ALA A 152 22.19 -42.67 -0.76
C ALA A 152 22.23 -43.73 0.34
#